data_AF-A0A2Z2HNV7-F1
#
_entry.id   AF-A0A2Z2HNV7-F1
#
_cell.length_a   1.000
_cell.length_b   1.000
_cell.length_c   1.000
_cell.angle_alpha   90.00
_cell.angle_beta   90.00
_cell.angle_gamma   90.00
#
_symmetry.space_group_name_H-M   'P 1'
#
loop_
_entity.id
_entity.type
_entity.pdbx_description
1 polymer ?
#
loop_
_entity_poly.entity_id
_entity_poly.type
_entity_poly.pdbx_seq_one_letter_code
_entity_poly.pdbx_strand_id
1 'polypeptide(L)'
;MNYKYLLLSLLFIPSFAGIAYGHTVDAVGEYRVEIGWMNEPVISGETNGLELYVSPLEACPDIPILLECANSQEFKNGIEGLRKLLKIQFVYDNTQTITLPFVADHDVPGKYYAFITPTVSGYFQANLIGKILETPVNLSMHPPPIAERSYIEFPQSADLALTEVIDDNSKLEQRITLLENTIKNLEVSNDNKQDEIDGAYVVVLPITIIGIIIAIIALLKTRKN
;
A
#
# COMPACT_ATOMS: atom_id res chain seq x y z
N MET A 1 -29.61 29.93 -40.28
CA MET A 1 -28.81 28.69 -40.15
C MET A 1 -29.56 27.75 -39.22
N ASN A 2 -30.03 26.61 -39.72
CA ASN A 2 -30.87 25.67 -38.98
C ASN A 2 -30.07 24.92 -37.92
N TYR A 3 -30.07 25.44 -36.69
CA TYR A 3 -29.47 24.84 -35.49
C TYR A 3 -30.04 23.46 -35.13
N LYS A 4 -31.19 23.07 -35.72
CA LYS A 4 -31.80 21.73 -35.56
C LYS A 4 -30.90 20.58 -36.05
N TYR A 5 -30.02 20.82 -37.03
CA TYR A 5 -29.09 19.78 -37.51
C TYR A 5 -27.78 19.72 -36.72
N LEU A 6 -27.44 20.79 -35.98
CA LEU A 6 -26.23 20.85 -35.15
C LEU A 6 -26.36 19.95 -33.91
N LEU A 7 -27.57 19.90 -33.32
CA LEU A 7 -27.89 19.03 -32.18
C LEU A 7 -27.92 17.53 -32.54
N LEU A 8 -28.24 17.18 -33.79
CA LEU A 8 -28.30 15.78 -34.25
C LEU A 8 -26.90 15.22 -34.56
N SER A 9 -25.95 16.09 -34.91
CA SER A 9 -24.54 15.74 -35.16
C SER A 9 -23.78 15.34 -33.89
N LEU A 10 -24.24 15.76 -32.70
CA LEU A 10 -23.55 15.51 -31.43
C LEU A 10 -23.82 14.10 -30.87
N LEU A 11 -24.77 13.36 -31.44
CA LEU A 11 -25.16 12.01 -30.99
C LEU A 11 -24.36 10.88 -31.65
N PHE A 12 -23.48 11.19 -32.60
CA PHE A 12 -22.57 10.25 -33.26
C PHE A 12 -21.12 10.46 -32.82
N ILE A 13 -20.89 10.59 -31.51
CA ILE A 13 -19.55 10.34 -30.97
C ILE A 13 -19.49 8.82 -30.78
N PRO A 14 -18.82 8.05 -31.66
CA PRO A 14 -18.51 6.67 -31.33
C PRO A 14 -17.75 6.73 -30.01
N SER A 15 -18.36 6.20 -28.95
CA SER A 15 -17.64 5.94 -27.72
C SER A 15 -16.53 4.99 -28.12
N PHE A 16 -15.31 5.51 -28.18
CA PHE A 16 -14.10 4.70 -28.23
C PHE A 16 -14.02 3.99 -26.86
N ALA A 17 -14.85 2.97 -26.67
CA ALA A 17 -14.57 1.94 -25.68
C ALA A 17 -13.29 1.26 -26.21
N GLY A 18 -12.14 1.71 -25.71
CA GLY A 18 -10.92 0.93 -25.85
C GLY A 18 -11.25 -0.47 -25.34
N ILE A 19 -11.00 -1.49 -26.17
CA ILE A 19 -11.08 -2.86 -25.70
C ILE A 19 -9.97 -2.96 -24.64
N ALA A 20 -10.35 -2.90 -23.37
CA ALA A 20 -9.46 -3.25 -22.29
C ALA A 20 -9.32 -4.77 -22.35
N TYR A 21 -8.34 -5.23 -23.12
CA TYR A 21 -7.94 -6.63 -23.03
C TYR A 21 -7.37 -6.84 -21.63
N GLY A 22 -8.04 -7.66 -20.83
CA GLY A 22 -7.53 -8.09 -19.52
C GLY A 22 -6.17 -8.80 -19.66
N HIS A 23 -5.88 -9.33 -20.84
CA HIS A 23 -4.68 -10.08 -21.13
C HIS A 23 -3.84 -9.46 -22.26
N THR A 24 -2.53 -9.54 -22.14
CA THR A 24 -1.55 -9.17 -23.18
C THR A 24 -1.00 -10.43 -23.82
N VAL A 25 -1.00 -10.50 -25.16
CA VAL A 25 -0.51 -11.64 -25.93
C VAL A 25 0.77 -11.26 -26.68
N ASP A 26 1.73 -12.19 -26.76
CA ASP A 26 2.93 -12.11 -27.58
C ASP A 26 3.36 -13.50 -28.10
N ALA A 27 4.43 -13.55 -28.88
CA ALA A 27 4.99 -14.75 -29.46
C ALA A 27 6.47 -14.93 -29.05
N VAL A 28 6.85 -16.18 -28.76
CA VAL A 28 8.26 -16.56 -28.51
C VAL A 28 8.59 -17.80 -29.30
N GLY A 29 9.26 -17.62 -30.44
CA GLY A 29 9.52 -18.73 -31.38
C GLY A 29 8.21 -19.35 -31.88
N GLU A 30 8.01 -20.63 -31.61
CA GLU A 30 6.82 -21.41 -32.01
C GLU A 30 5.74 -21.42 -30.92
N TYR A 31 5.81 -20.51 -29.94
CA TYR A 31 4.87 -20.46 -28.83
C TYR A 31 4.13 -19.14 -28.78
N ARG A 32 2.83 -19.23 -28.52
CA ARG A 32 1.97 -18.12 -28.12
C ARG A 32 2.05 -18.01 -26.60
N VAL A 33 2.30 -16.79 -26.14
CA VAL A 33 2.41 -16.45 -24.72
C VAL A 33 1.39 -15.38 -24.41
N GLU A 34 0.60 -15.58 -23.37
CA GLU A 34 -0.40 -14.61 -22.94
C GLU A 34 -0.31 -14.44 -21.43
N ILE A 35 -0.33 -13.19 -20.97
CA ILE A 35 -0.36 -12.87 -19.54
C ILE A 35 -1.59 -12.04 -19.20
N GLY A 36 -2.12 -12.22 -18.00
CA GLY A 36 -3.28 -11.50 -17.49
C GLY A 36 -3.33 -11.51 -15.99
N TRP A 37 -4.36 -10.89 -15.40
CA TRP A 37 -4.61 -10.99 -13.97
C TRP A 37 -5.63 -12.09 -13.66
N MET A 38 -5.42 -12.81 -12.57
CA MET A 38 -6.31 -13.89 -12.13
C MET A 38 -7.67 -13.36 -11.70
N ASN A 39 -7.69 -12.20 -11.05
CA ASN A 39 -8.90 -11.50 -10.68
C ASN A 39 -8.85 -10.08 -11.24
N GLU A 40 -9.94 -9.67 -11.89
CA GLU A 40 -10.08 -8.35 -12.49
C GLU A 40 -11.31 -7.61 -11.93
N PRO A 41 -11.20 -6.29 -11.64
CA PRO A 41 -9.98 -5.49 -11.72
C PRO A 41 -8.96 -5.90 -10.64
N VAL A 42 -7.67 -5.77 -10.96
CA VAL A 42 -6.60 -5.97 -9.98
C VAL A 42 -6.50 -4.73 -9.08
N ILE A 43 -6.54 -4.93 -7.76
CA ILE A 43 -6.60 -3.85 -6.77
C ILE A 43 -5.34 -3.80 -5.92
N SER A 44 -4.84 -2.60 -5.64
CA SER A 44 -3.71 -2.40 -4.74
C SER A 44 -4.01 -2.86 -3.30
N GLY A 45 -3.06 -3.59 -2.73
CA GLY A 45 -3.07 -4.18 -1.40
C GLY A 45 -3.88 -5.48 -1.28
N GLU A 46 -4.46 -6.00 -2.35
CA GLU A 46 -5.13 -7.31 -2.38
C GLU A 46 -4.21 -8.37 -2.98
N THR A 47 -4.23 -9.59 -2.44
CA THR A 47 -3.49 -10.70 -3.04
C THR A 47 -4.18 -11.11 -4.35
N ASN A 48 -3.39 -11.17 -5.41
CA ASN A 48 -3.83 -11.60 -6.73
C ASN A 48 -2.77 -12.54 -7.34
N GLY A 49 -2.97 -12.94 -8.59
CA GLY A 49 -1.98 -13.68 -9.36
C GLY A 49 -1.90 -13.16 -10.78
N LEU A 50 -0.70 -13.17 -11.35
CA LEU A 50 -0.56 -13.06 -12.80
C LEU A 50 -0.77 -14.44 -13.40
N GLU A 51 -1.72 -14.54 -14.31
CA GLU A 51 -1.95 -15.71 -15.12
C GLU A 51 -0.99 -15.69 -16.31
N LEU A 52 -0.44 -16.85 -16.64
CA LEU A 52 0.37 -17.09 -17.83
C LEU A 52 -0.25 -18.26 -18.58
N TYR A 53 -0.51 -18.07 -19.86
CA TYR A 53 -0.92 -19.10 -20.79
C TYR A 53 0.18 -19.31 -21.82
N VAL A 54 0.61 -20.56 -22.01
CA VAL A 54 1.59 -20.93 -23.02
C VAL A 54 1.01 -22.03 -23.90
N SER A 55 0.94 -21.79 -25.20
CA SER A 55 0.43 -22.73 -26.19
C SER A 55 1.32 -22.74 -27.44
N PRO A 56 1.25 -23.77 -28.30
CA PRO A 56 1.81 -23.70 -29.64
C PRO A 56 1.24 -22.48 -30.40
N LEU A 57 2.09 -21.83 -31.19
CA LEU A 57 1.71 -20.84 -32.17
C LEU A 57 1.58 -21.52 -33.53
N GLU A 58 0.39 -21.51 -34.12
CA GLU A 58 0.22 -22.00 -35.48
C GLU A 58 0.79 -20.99 -36.49
N ALA A 59 1.29 -21.47 -37.62
CA ALA A 59 1.81 -20.59 -38.66
C ALA A 59 0.66 -19.76 -39.26
N CYS A 60 0.85 -18.44 -39.38
CA CYS A 60 -0.03 -17.53 -40.10
C CYS A 60 0.66 -17.06 -41.39
N PRO A 61 0.48 -17.73 -42.54
CA PRO A 61 1.13 -17.31 -43.79
C PRO A 61 0.75 -15.89 -44.21
N ASP A 62 -0.47 -15.47 -43.88
CA ASP A 62 -1.03 -14.17 -44.27
C ASP A 62 -0.71 -13.04 -43.27
N ILE A 63 -0.11 -13.36 -42.11
CA ILE A 63 0.24 -12.39 -41.06
C ILE A 63 1.74 -12.51 -40.76
N PRO A 64 2.59 -11.66 -41.36
CA PRO A 64 4.05 -11.79 -41.23
C PRO A 64 4.58 -11.38 -39.85
N ILE A 65 3.80 -10.65 -39.05
CA ILE A 65 4.18 -10.17 -37.72
C ILE A 65 3.74 -11.22 -36.69
N LEU A 66 4.72 -11.84 -36.00
CA LEU A 66 4.45 -12.91 -35.04
C LEU A 66 3.49 -12.49 -33.91
N LEU A 67 3.63 -11.27 -33.41
CA LEU A 67 2.73 -10.70 -32.40
C LEU A 67 1.28 -10.64 -32.89
N GLU A 68 1.05 -10.16 -34.12
CA GLU A 68 -0.29 -10.08 -34.70
C GLU A 68 -0.85 -11.47 -34.98
N CYS A 69 -0.01 -12.41 -35.43
CA CYS A 69 -0.38 -13.81 -35.61
C CYS A 69 -0.81 -14.44 -34.28
N ALA A 70 -0.05 -14.23 -33.20
CA ALA A 70 -0.38 -14.70 -31.86
C ALA A 70 -1.69 -14.10 -31.33
N ASN A 71 -1.90 -12.80 -31.55
CA ASN A 71 -3.15 -12.11 -31.17
C ASN A 71 -4.37 -12.59 -31.98
N SER A 72 -4.16 -13.04 -33.22
CA SER A 72 -5.25 -13.60 -34.04
C SER A 72 -5.69 -15.01 -33.64
N GLN A 73 -4.90 -15.68 -32.79
CA GLN A 73 -5.15 -17.06 -32.36
C GLN A 73 -5.66 -17.10 -30.91
N GLU A 74 -6.56 -18.03 -30.66
CA GLU A 74 -7.01 -18.37 -29.31
C GLU A 74 -6.05 -19.35 -28.64
N PHE A 75 -6.04 -19.35 -27.32
CA PHE A 75 -5.31 -20.33 -26.52
C PHE A 75 -5.86 -21.74 -26.75
N LYS A 76 -4.97 -22.68 -27.12
CA LYS A 76 -5.30 -24.11 -27.31
C LYS A 76 -4.09 -25.00 -27.09
N ASN A 77 -4.32 -26.25 -26.67
CA ASN A 77 -3.27 -27.26 -26.53
C ASN A 77 -2.08 -26.78 -25.66
N GLY A 78 -2.35 -26.27 -24.47
CA GLY A 78 -1.33 -25.61 -23.65
C GLY A 78 -0.15 -26.50 -23.28
N ILE A 79 1.02 -25.88 -23.13
CA ILE A 79 2.31 -26.53 -22.87
C ILE A 79 2.54 -26.70 -21.37
N GLU A 80 2.54 -27.95 -20.91
CA GLU A 80 2.79 -28.31 -19.51
C GLU A 80 4.29 -28.37 -19.14
N GLY A 81 4.58 -28.58 -17.85
CA GLY A 81 5.94 -28.83 -17.36
C GLY A 81 6.84 -27.60 -17.26
N LEU A 82 6.34 -26.40 -17.59
CA LEU A 82 7.13 -25.17 -17.61
C LEU A 82 7.39 -24.57 -16.22
N ARG A 83 6.70 -25.04 -15.18
CA ARG A 83 6.77 -24.52 -13.80
C ARG A 83 8.18 -24.33 -13.25
N LYS A 84 9.10 -25.26 -13.56
CA LYS A 84 10.50 -25.22 -13.10
C LYS A 84 11.43 -24.51 -14.08
N LEU A 85 10.97 -24.28 -15.31
CA LEU A 85 11.75 -23.77 -16.43
C LEU A 85 11.55 -22.27 -16.63
N LEU A 86 10.41 -21.73 -16.18
CA LEU A 86 10.05 -20.33 -16.26
C LEU A 86 9.91 -19.72 -14.88
N LYS A 87 10.18 -18.41 -14.83
CA LYS A 87 9.86 -17.52 -13.71
C LYS A 87 9.35 -16.21 -14.28
N ILE A 88 8.56 -15.49 -13.48
CA ILE A 88 8.21 -14.11 -13.79
C ILE A 88 8.97 -13.17 -12.87
N GLN A 89 9.48 -12.08 -13.42
CA GLN A 89 10.02 -10.98 -12.66
C GLN A 89 9.13 -9.76 -12.88
N PHE A 90 8.51 -9.26 -11.82
CA PHE A 90 7.81 -7.98 -11.85
C PHE A 90 8.82 -6.85 -11.64
N VAL A 91 8.64 -5.77 -12.39
CA VAL A 91 9.42 -4.54 -12.29
C VAL A 91 8.48 -3.39 -11.97
N TYR A 92 8.76 -2.68 -10.88
CA TYR A 92 8.10 -1.45 -10.48
C TYR A 92 9.07 -0.27 -10.61
N ASP A 93 8.61 0.80 -11.25
CA ASP A 93 9.35 2.05 -11.46
C ASP A 93 10.78 1.83 -11.98
N ASN A 94 10.96 0.86 -12.90
CA ASN A 94 12.22 0.49 -13.55
C ASN A 94 13.40 0.15 -12.61
N THR A 95 13.17 0.02 -11.31
CA THR A 95 14.24 -0.06 -10.29
C THR A 95 14.01 -1.18 -9.30
N GLN A 96 12.76 -1.38 -8.87
CA GLN A 96 12.41 -2.41 -7.89
C GLN A 96 11.93 -3.66 -8.60
N THR A 97 12.44 -4.82 -8.20
CA THR A 97 12.06 -6.09 -8.81
C THR A 97 11.74 -7.16 -7.79
N ILE A 98 10.80 -8.03 -8.13
CA ILE A 98 10.53 -9.28 -7.41
C ILE A 98 10.41 -10.41 -8.42
N THR A 99 11.08 -11.53 -8.15
CA THR A 99 10.99 -12.74 -8.99
C THR A 99 10.14 -13.77 -8.29
N LEU A 100 9.09 -14.23 -8.97
CA LEU A 100 8.11 -15.16 -8.43
C LEU A 100 8.11 -16.47 -9.22
N PRO A 101 8.01 -17.62 -8.53
CA PRO A 101 7.85 -18.90 -9.19
C PRO A 101 6.42 -19.05 -9.71
N PHE A 102 6.25 -19.88 -10.73
CA PHE A 102 4.93 -20.29 -11.19
C PHE A 102 4.37 -21.47 -10.39
N VAL A 103 3.05 -21.54 -10.32
CA VAL A 103 2.24 -22.69 -9.95
C VAL A 103 1.43 -23.09 -11.18
N ALA A 104 1.39 -24.37 -11.53
CA ALA A 104 0.58 -24.83 -12.65
C ALA A 104 -0.89 -24.90 -12.24
N ASP A 105 -1.78 -24.52 -13.13
CA ASP A 105 -3.19 -24.86 -13.03
C ASP A 105 -3.36 -26.38 -13.20
N HIS A 106 -4.25 -26.99 -12.42
CA HIS A 106 -4.48 -28.44 -12.45
C HIS A 106 -5.53 -28.87 -13.48
N ASP A 107 -6.41 -27.94 -13.89
CA ASP A 107 -7.54 -28.19 -14.76
C ASP A 107 -7.29 -27.66 -16.18
N VAL A 108 -6.40 -26.68 -16.34
CA VAL A 108 -6.06 -26.07 -17.63
C VAL A 108 -4.58 -26.30 -17.98
N PRO A 109 -4.27 -27.29 -18.83
CA PRO A 109 -2.90 -27.54 -19.30
C PRO A 109 -2.30 -26.29 -19.92
N GLY A 110 -1.06 -25.95 -19.53
CA GLY A 110 -0.35 -24.77 -20.01
C GLY A 110 -0.78 -23.43 -19.42
N LYS A 111 -1.70 -23.43 -18.44
CA LYS A 111 -1.99 -22.28 -17.60
C LYS A 111 -1.15 -22.33 -16.31
N TYR A 112 -0.62 -21.18 -15.92
CA TYR A 112 0.22 -21.00 -14.75
C TYR A 112 -0.14 -19.71 -14.00
N TYR A 113 0.16 -19.68 -12.71
CA TYR A 113 -0.07 -18.52 -11.83
C TYR A 113 1.22 -18.11 -11.12
N ALA A 114 1.45 -16.81 -11.02
CA ALA A 114 2.45 -16.23 -10.12
C ALA A 114 1.75 -15.27 -9.15
N PHE A 115 1.67 -15.67 -7.88
CA PHE A 115 0.95 -14.92 -6.85
C PHE A 115 1.74 -13.71 -6.36
N ILE A 116 1.07 -12.56 -6.30
CA ILE A 116 1.64 -11.29 -5.84
C ILE A 116 0.58 -10.47 -5.11
N THR A 117 0.99 -9.74 -4.07
CA THR A 117 0.19 -8.69 -3.45
C THR A 117 0.79 -7.35 -3.84
N PRO A 118 0.34 -6.71 -4.93
CA PRO A 118 0.82 -5.39 -5.32
C PRO A 118 0.44 -4.38 -4.25
N THR A 119 1.39 -3.57 -3.77
CA THR A 119 1.11 -2.57 -2.72
C THR A 119 0.82 -1.17 -3.26
N VAL A 120 1.04 -0.98 -4.57
CA VAL A 120 0.88 0.29 -5.26
C VAL A 120 0.11 0.06 -6.56
N SER A 121 -0.70 1.04 -6.93
CA SER A 121 -1.44 1.04 -8.20
C SER A 121 -0.52 1.42 -9.37
N GLY A 122 -1.05 1.31 -10.58
CA GLY A 122 -0.41 1.79 -11.80
C GLY A 122 0.14 0.67 -12.68
N TYR A 123 1.08 1.03 -13.55
CA TYR A 123 1.63 0.15 -14.55
C TYR A 123 2.85 -0.61 -14.02
N PHE A 124 2.91 -1.90 -14.35
CA PHE A 124 4.02 -2.78 -14.03
C PHE A 124 4.50 -3.45 -15.31
N GLN A 125 5.77 -3.81 -15.34
CA GLN A 125 6.33 -4.68 -16.37
C GLN A 125 6.49 -6.09 -15.79
N ALA A 126 6.10 -7.09 -16.56
CA ALA A 126 6.23 -8.50 -16.22
C ALA A 126 7.21 -9.15 -17.20
N ASN A 127 8.40 -9.52 -16.70
CA ASN A 127 9.45 -10.18 -17.48
C ASN A 127 9.35 -11.69 -17.33
N LEU A 128 9.00 -12.38 -18.41
CA LEU A 128 9.04 -13.82 -18.48
C LEU A 128 10.47 -14.28 -18.81
N ILE A 129 11.10 -15.00 -17.88
CA ILE A 129 12.50 -15.39 -17.96
C ILE A 129 12.62 -16.91 -17.81
N GLY A 130 13.39 -17.54 -18.70
CA GLY A 130 13.72 -18.96 -18.59
C GLY A 130 13.71 -19.67 -19.94
N LYS A 131 13.03 -20.81 -20.02
CA LYS A 131 12.86 -21.58 -21.26
C LYS A 131 11.47 -22.16 -21.40
N ILE A 132 10.92 -22.13 -22.62
CA ILE A 132 9.80 -22.96 -23.03
C ILE A 132 10.38 -24.16 -23.76
N LEU A 133 10.41 -25.32 -23.10
CA LEU A 133 11.16 -26.50 -23.54
C LEU A 133 12.64 -26.13 -23.81
N GLU A 134 13.09 -26.17 -25.06
CA GLU A 134 14.45 -25.80 -25.45
C GLU A 134 14.59 -24.33 -25.88
N THR A 135 13.48 -23.61 -26.07
CA THR A 135 13.49 -22.22 -26.55
C THR A 135 13.74 -21.25 -25.39
N PRO A 136 14.84 -20.48 -25.41
CA PRO A 136 15.11 -19.48 -24.39
C PRO A 136 14.09 -18.34 -24.45
N VAL A 137 13.68 -17.86 -23.28
CA VAL A 137 12.71 -16.78 -23.13
C VAL A 137 13.30 -15.68 -22.27
N ASN A 138 13.22 -14.46 -22.79
CA ASN A 138 13.43 -13.21 -22.07
C ASN A 138 12.48 -12.18 -22.69
N LEU A 139 11.22 -12.22 -22.25
CA LEU A 139 10.13 -11.46 -22.85
C LEU A 139 9.59 -10.46 -21.82
N SER A 140 9.55 -9.18 -22.20
CA SER A 140 8.96 -8.12 -21.38
C SER A 140 7.54 -7.83 -21.83
N MET A 141 6.57 -7.99 -20.94
CA MET A 141 5.15 -7.77 -21.21
C MET A 141 4.56 -6.77 -20.23
N HIS A 142 3.43 -6.15 -20.61
CA HIS A 142 2.75 -5.14 -19.81
C HIS A 142 1.30 -5.60 -19.56
N PRO A 143 1.01 -6.22 -18.40
CA PRO A 143 -0.36 -6.55 -18.03
C PRO A 143 -1.17 -5.25 -17.80
N PRO A 144 -2.50 -5.33 -17.73
CA PRO A 144 -3.34 -4.17 -17.41
C PRO A 144 -2.92 -3.49 -16.10
N PRO A 145 -3.12 -2.17 -15.99
CA PRO A 145 -2.73 -1.42 -14.80
C PRO A 145 -3.50 -1.88 -13.57
N ILE A 146 -2.82 -1.82 -12.43
CA ILE A 146 -3.37 -2.09 -11.11
C ILE A 146 -4.19 -0.87 -10.68
N ALA A 147 -5.46 -1.08 -10.33
CA ALA A 147 -6.34 -0.01 -9.89
C ALA A 147 -6.12 0.34 -8.42
N GLU A 148 -6.45 1.58 -8.07
CA GLU A 148 -6.40 2.07 -6.70
C GLU A 148 -7.51 1.44 -5.86
N ARG A 149 -7.16 1.01 -4.64
CA ARG A 149 -8.13 0.52 -3.66
C ARG A 149 -9.28 1.49 -3.39
N SER A 150 -8.96 2.79 -3.31
CA SER A 150 -9.92 3.85 -3.00
C SER A 150 -11.09 3.94 -3.97
N TYR A 151 -10.97 3.36 -5.18
CA TYR A 151 -12.04 3.29 -6.17
C TYR A 151 -13.23 2.42 -5.73
N ILE A 152 -12.99 1.35 -4.97
CA ILE A 152 -14.03 0.38 -4.57
C ILE A 152 -14.27 0.30 -3.06
N GLU A 153 -13.52 1.06 -2.27
CA GLU A 153 -13.59 0.99 -0.82
C GLU A 153 -14.81 1.75 -0.28
N PHE A 154 -15.67 1.04 0.46
CA PHE A 154 -16.85 1.62 1.12
C PHE A 154 -17.09 1.05 2.53
N PRO A 155 -17.33 1.90 3.56
CA PRO A 155 -17.08 3.33 3.51
C PRO A 155 -15.64 3.57 3.09
N GLN A 156 -15.38 4.66 2.34
CA GLN A 156 -14.00 5.03 2.06
C GLN A 156 -13.28 4.97 3.39
N SER A 157 -12.18 4.20 3.48
CA SER A 157 -11.29 4.38 4.61
C SER A 157 -10.75 5.78 4.43
N ALA A 158 -11.50 6.75 4.97
CA ALA A 158 -10.88 7.91 5.52
C ALA A 158 -9.72 7.36 6.33
N ASP A 159 -8.61 8.05 6.21
CA ASP A 159 -7.44 7.91 7.02
C ASP A 159 -7.87 8.16 8.49
N LEU A 160 -8.75 7.29 9.02
CA LEU A 160 -9.47 7.41 10.28
C LEU A 160 -8.43 7.31 11.37
N ALA A 161 -7.47 6.42 11.18
CA ALA A 161 -6.24 6.38 11.95
C ALA A 161 -5.46 7.70 11.86
N LEU A 162 -5.23 8.30 10.68
CA LEU A 162 -4.47 9.57 10.60
C LEU A 162 -5.25 10.75 11.18
N THR A 163 -6.55 10.84 10.96
CA THR A 163 -7.40 11.93 11.45
C THR A 163 -7.59 11.83 12.97
N GLU A 164 -7.78 10.61 13.49
CA GLU A 164 -7.81 10.31 14.93
C GLU A 164 -6.43 10.58 15.56
N VAL A 165 -5.33 10.20 14.91
CA VAL A 165 -3.97 10.51 15.37
C VAL A 165 -3.70 12.02 15.35
N ILE A 166 -4.15 12.75 14.32
CA ILE A 166 -4.04 14.21 14.26
C ILE A 166 -4.84 14.85 15.39
N ASP A 167 -6.09 14.42 15.60
CA ASP A 167 -6.96 14.92 16.66
C ASP A 167 -6.37 14.64 18.05
N ASP A 168 -5.88 13.41 18.28
CA ASP A 168 -5.25 13.01 19.54
C ASP A 168 -3.94 13.73 19.79
N ASN A 169 -3.11 13.96 18.76
CA ASN A 169 -1.92 14.80 18.88
C ASN A 169 -2.28 16.24 19.22
N SER A 170 -3.34 16.79 18.63
CA SER A 170 -3.81 18.15 18.97
C SER A 170 -4.28 18.26 20.43
N LYS A 171 -4.98 17.24 20.94
CA LYS A 171 -5.37 17.16 22.37
C LYS A 171 -4.15 17.04 23.28
N LEU A 172 -3.13 16.31 22.85
CA LEU A 172 -1.90 16.15 23.61
C LEU A 172 -1.14 17.49 23.70
N GLU A 173 -1.03 18.23 22.60
CA GLU A 173 -0.45 19.59 22.59
C GLU A 173 -1.20 20.53 23.55
N GLN A 174 -2.53 20.54 23.50
CA GLN A 174 -3.35 21.35 24.42
C GLN A 174 -3.08 20.99 25.90
N ARG A 175 -2.94 19.70 26.22
CA ARG A 175 -2.63 19.24 27.58
C ARG A 175 -1.23 19.67 28.01
N ILE A 176 -0.25 19.64 27.11
CA ILE A 176 1.12 20.11 27.38
C ILE A 176 1.09 21.61 27.70
N THR A 177 0.43 22.43 26.87
CA THR A 177 0.31 23.87 27.12
C THR A 177 -0.42 24.19 28.43
N LEU A 178 -1.45 23.42 28.79
CA LEU A 178 -2.14 23.57 30.07
C LEU A 178 -1.22 23.24 31.25
N LEU A 179 -0.43 22.17 31.15
CA LEU A 179 0.55 21.78 32.16
C LEU A 179 1.63 22.84 32.32
N GLU A 180 2.20 23.35 31.23
CA GLU A 180 3.19 24.43 31.22
C GLU A 180 2.65 25.69 31.94
N ASN A 181 1.43 26.11 31.61
CA ASN A 181 0.79 27.24 32.27
C ASN A 181 0.55 26.97 33.76
N THR A 182 0.17 25.75 34.13
CA THR A 182 -0.03 25.37 35.54
C THR A 182 1.28 25.41 36.31
N ILE A 183 2.37 24.89 35.74
CA ILE A 183 3.72 24.94 36.34
C ILE A 183 4.17 26.38 36.51
N LYS A 184 4.04 27.21 35.47
CA LYS A 184 4.39 28.63 35.53
C LYS A 184 3.62 29.38 36.62
N ASN A 185 2.32 29.11 36.75
CA ASN A 185 1.48 29.72 37.78
C ASN A 185 1.88 29.26 39.19
N LEU A 186 2.32 28.01 39.35
CA LEU A 186 2.84 27.49 40.62
C LEU A 186 4.20 28.10 40.98
N GLU A 187 5.11 28.25 40.02
CA GLU A 187 6.39 28.95 40.19
C GLU A 187 6.16 30.39 40.65
N VAL A 188 5.31 31.14 39.93
CA VAL A 188 4.95 32.52 40.30
C VAL A 188 4.28 32.61 41.66
N SER A 189 3.40 31.66 42.00
CA SER A 189 2.76 31.62 43.33
C SER A 189 3.75 31.30 44.46
N ASN A 190 4.80 30.55 44.17
CA ASN A 190 5.85 30.23 45.13
C ASN A 190 6.81 31.42 45.31
N ASP A 191 7.20 32.08 44.23
CA ASP A 191 8.03 33.29 44.27
C ASP A 191 7.31 34.44 45.01
N ASN A 192 6.02 34.65 44.75
CA ASN A 192 5.23 35.68 45.45
C ASN A 192 5.11 35.40 46.96
N LYS A 193 5.06 34.13 47.37
CA LYS A 193 5.06 33.75 48.80
C LYS A 193 6.44 33.93 49.44
N GLN A 194 7.52 33.83 48.67
CA GLN A 194 8.87 34.10 49.14
C GLN A 194 9.09 35.62 49.34
N ASP A 195 8.60 36.45 48.41
CA ASP A 195 8.66 37.92 48.48
C ASP A 195 7.77 38.51 49.60
N GLU A 196 6.60 37.91 49.87
CA GLU A 196 5.75 38.32 50.99
C GLU A 196 6.39 38.00 52.36
N ILE A 197 7.31 37.02 52.41
CA ILE A 197 8.09 36.68 53.61
C ILE A 197 9.30 37.62 53.80
N ASP A 198 9.89 38.15 52.73
CA ASP A 198 11.02 39.10 52.81
C ASP A 198 10.58 40.57 53.05
N GLY A 199 9.32 40.91 52.77
CA GLY A 199 8.75 42.25 52.99
C GLY A 199 8.21 42.54 54.40
N ALA A 200 8.07 41.53 55.25
CA ALA A 200 7.55 41.65 56.62
C ALA A 200 8.66 41.38 57.63
N TYR A 201 9.27 42.45 58.15
CA TYR A 201 10.17 42.40 59.31
C TYR A 201 9.40 41.96 60.57
N VAL A 202 9.18 40.65 60.74
CA VAL A 202 8.77 40.06 62.02
C VAL A 202 9.62 38.83 62.28
N VAL A 203 10.42 38.94 63.33
CA VAL A 203 11.06 37.86 64.06
C VAL A 203 10.04 36.75 64.35
N VAL A 204 9.94 35.74 63.49
CA VAL A 204 9.40 34.41 63.83
C VAL A 204 10.28 33.34 63.17
N LEU A 205 11.54 33.31 63.60
CA LEU A 205 12.30 32.06 63.64
C LEU A 205 11.66 31.15 64.74
N PRO A 206 11.96 29.86 64.76
CA PRO A 206 11.15 28.73 64.32
C PRO A 206 10.47 28.01 65.50
N ILE A 207 9.42 28.60 66.09
CA ILE A 207 8.75 28.00 67.27
C ILE A 207 8.04 26.68 66.91
N THR A 208 7.59 26.51 65.66
CA THR A 208 6.97 25.27 65.19
C THR A 208 7.96 24.11 65.07
N ILE A 209 9.21 24.37 64.67
CA ILE A 209 10.25 23.34 64.54
C ILE A 209 10.76 22.90 65.93
N ILE A 210 10.89 23.82 66.87
CA ILE A 210 11.31 23.49 68.25
C ILE A 210 10.26 22.64 68.96
N GLY A 211 8.96 22.93 68.78
CA GLY A 211 7.88 22.14 69.35
C GLY A 211 7.86 20.68 68.86
N ILE A 212 8.11 20.46 67.57
CA ILE A 212 8.19 19.12 66.96
C ILE A 212 9.39 18.35 67.53
N ILE A 213 10.54 19.01 67.70
CA ILE A 213 11.74 18.37 68.27
C ILE A 213 11.51 17.95 69.73
N ILE A 214 10.87 18.80 70.55
CA ILE A 214 10.55 18.45 71.95
C ILE A 214 9.55 17.29 72.01
N ALA A 215 8.54 17.27 71.14
CA ALA A 215 7.56 16.19 71.06
C ALA A 215 8.22 14.84 70.69
N ILE A 216 9.16 14.84 69.74
CA ILE A 216 9.91 13.63 69.35
C ILE A 216 10.78 13.11 70.50
N ILE A 217 11.48 14.01 71.21
CA ILE A 217 12.33 13.62 72.36
C ILE A 217 11.48 13.06 73.51
N ALA A 218 10.33 13.65 73.80
CA ALA A 218 9.41 13.15 74.82
C ALA A 218 8.90 11.74 74.47
N LEU A 219 8.48 11.52 73.21
CA LEU A 219 7.98 10.23 72.73
C LEU A 219 9.03 9.11 72.80
N LEU A 220 10.29 9.43 72.46
CA LEU A 220 11.41 8.49 72.53
C LEU A 220 11.79 8.15 73.98
N LYS A 221 11.63 9.07 74.94
CA LYS A 221 11.93 8.84 76.36
C LYS A 221 10.86 7.98 77.05
N THR A 222 9.58 8.14 76.71
CA THR A 222 8.49 7.30 77.25
C THR A 222 8.55 5.84 76.79
N ARG A 223 9.25 5.54 75.70
CA ARG A 223 9.36 4.17 75.16
C ARG A 223 10.50 3.34 75.77
N LYS A 224 11.28 3.94 76.67
CA LYS A 224 12.48 3.34 77.27
C LYS A 224 12.41 3.16 78.80
N ASN A 225 11.23 3.36 79.39
CA ASN A 225 10.89 2.95 80.75
C ASN A 225 9.77 1.90 80.70
#